data_AF-A0A5D2DQK1-F1
#
_entry.id   AF-A0A5D2DQK1-F1
#
_cell.length_a   1.000
_cell.length_b   1.000
_cell.length_c   1.000
_cell.angle_alpha   90.00
_cell.angle_beta   90.00
_cell.angle_gamma   90.00
#
_symmetry.space_group_name_H-M   'P 1'
#
loop_
_entity.id
_entity.type
_entity.pdbx_description
1 polymer ?
#
loop_
_entity_poly.entity_id
_entity_poly.type
_entity_poly.pdbx_seq_one_letter_code
_entity_poly.pdbx_strand_id
1 'polypeptide(L)'
;MPDSNKNQVLDNIKARFALEVSDNYVKKALGKRWRNHKSTLKKEYFKIKTTLEEKLRNVPPGMLRYKWEDVVRLWNSKKGEDGERVGTSSRQKQKFTHTAGSKSFVFVAEAELAAIHAFGESGSS
;
A
#
# COMPACT_ATOMS: atom_id res chain seq x y z
N MET A 1 -3.47 -3.61 4.90
CA MET A 1 -2.49 -4.00 5.91
C MET A 1 -3.09 -3.53 7.21
N PRO A 2 -3.28 -4.40 8.21
CA PRO A 2 -3.75 -3.98 9.52
C PRO A 2 -2.84 -2.87 10.08
N ASP A 3 -3.40 -1.93 10.83
CA ASP A 3 -2.64 -0.77 11.31
C ASP A 3 -1.58 -1.15 12.34
N SER A 4 -1.80 -2.20 13.14
CA SER A 4 -0.80 -2.78 14.05
C SER A 4 0.48 -3.17 13.30
N ASN A 5 0.37 -3.88 12.17
CA ASN A 5 1.53 -4.23 11.35
C ASN A 5 2.21 -3.00 10.74
N LYS A 6 1.47 -1.92 10.43
CA LYS A 6 2.08 -0.68 9.88
C LYS A 6 2.93 0.03 10.92
N ASN A 7 2.46 0.10 12.18
CA ASN A 7 3.19 0.73 13.27
C ASN A 7 4.46 -0.06 13.58
N GLN A 8 4.38 -1.39 13.67
CA GLN A 8 5.57 -2.24 13.86
C GLN A 8 6.62 -2.03 12.77
N VAL A 9 6.22 -1.95 11.49
CA VAL A 9 7.17 -1.70 10.39
C VAL A 9 7.78 -0.31 10.50
N LEU A 10 7.01 0.70 10.89
CA LEU A 10 7.52 2.06 11.10
C LEU A 10 8.56 2.10 12.23
N ASP A 11 8.29 1.45 13.35
CA ASP A 11 9.21 1.38 14.49
C ASP A 11 10.53 0.70 14.11
N ASN A 12 10.46 -0.41 13.35
CA ASN A 12 11.65 -1.09 12.84
C ASN A 12 12.48 -0.21 11.89
N ILE A 13 11.83 0.64 11.09
CA ILE A 13 12.53 1.58 10.21
C ILE A 13 13.22 2.66 11.04
N LYS A 14 12.52 3.25 12.02
CA LYS A 14 13.08 4.28 12.91
C LYS A 14 14.23 3.75 13.77
N ALA A 15 14.20 2.49 14.17
CA ALA A 15 15.28 1.86 14.90
C ALA A 15 16.58 1.69 14.08
N ARG A 16 16.49 1.77 12.75
CA ARG A 16 17.63 1.56 11.83
C ARG A 16 18.05 2.80 11.05
N PHE A 17 17.14 3.76 10.85
CA PHE A 17 17.34 4.91 9.99
C PHE A 17 16.88 6.19 10.69
N ALA A 18 17.74 7.22 10.68
CA ALA A 18 17.34 8.58 11.00
C ALA A 18 16.57 9.16 9.79
N LEU A 19 15.27 9.38 9.95
CA LEU A 19 14.42 9.92 8.90
C LEU A 19 13.94 11.31 9.29
N GLU A 20 14.30 12.32 8.50
CA GLU A 20 13.81 13.70 8.63
C GLU A 20 12.43 13.87 7.96
N VAL A 21 11.60 12.83 7.99
CA VAL A 21 10.34 12.74 7.24
C VAL A 21 9.20 12.40 8.19
N SER A 22 8.00 12.90 7.93
CA SER A 22 6.86 12.60 8.79
C SER A 22 6.45 11.13 8.73
N ASP A 23 5.98 10.60 9.86
CA ASP A 23 5.44 9.24 9.96
C ASP A 23 4.32 8.98 8.97
N ASN A 24 3.50 10.00 8.70
CA ASN A 24 2.42 9.95 7.72
C ASN A 24 2.97 9.68 6.32
N TYR A 25 4.05 10.36 5.93
CA TYR A 25 4.72 10.13 4.66
C TYR A 25 5.24 8.69 4.56
N VAL A 26 5.93 8.19 5.60
CA VAL A 26 6.45 6.81 5.62
C VAL A 26 5.31 5.79 5.50
N LYS A 27 4.23 5.96 6.29
CA LYS A 27 3.05 5.08 6.24
C LYS A 27 2.40 5.07 4.85
N LYS A 28 2.27 6.23 4.19
CA LYS A 28 1.76 6.33 2.81
C LYS A 28 2.66 5.62 1.81
N ALA A 29 3.98 5.83 1.90
CA ALA A 29 4.96 5.19 1.03
C ALA A 29 4.96 3.66 1.18
N LEU A 30 4.96 3.17 2.43
CA LEU A 30 4.84 1.75 2.75
C LEU A 30 3.52 1.16 2.22
N GLY A 31 2.41 1.87 2.41
CA GLY A 31 1.11 1.46 1.88
C GLY A 31 1.08 1.35 0.36
N LYS A 32 1.76 2.26 -0.36
CA LYS A 32 1.92 2.18 -1.82
C LYS A 32 2.77 0.98 -2.21
N ARG A 33 3.95 0.78 -1.59
CA ARG A 33 4.81 -0.38 -1.87
C ARG A 33 4.09 -1.71 -1.63
N TRP A 34 3.34 -1.83 -0.53
CA TRP A 34 2.56 -3.03 -0.23
C TRP A 34 1.47 -3.32 -1.27
N ARG A 35 0.74 -2.29 -1.71
CA ARG A 35 -0.27 -2.44 -2.78
C ARG A 35 0.38 -2.92 -4.08
N ASN A 36 1.49 -2.32 -4.48
CA ASN A 36 2.22 -2.69 -5.69
C ASN A 36 2.73 -4.14 -5.60
N HIS A 37 3.37 -4.50 -4.49
CA HIS A 37 3.88 -5.84 -4.27
C HIS A 37 2.77 -6.91 -4.36
N LYS A 38 1.61 -6.68 -3.72
CA LYS A 38 0.46 -7.58 -3.88
C LYS A 38 -0.04 -7.68 -5.32
N SER A 39 -0.02 -6.59 -6.08
CA SER A 39 -0.40 -6.60 -7.49
C SER A 39 0.55 -7.50 -8.31
N THR A 40 1.85 -7.37 -8.08
CA THR A 40 2.88 -8.25 -8.68
C THR A 40 2.63 -9.71 -8.31
N LEU A 41 2.45 -10.02 -7.02
CA LEU A 41 2.16 -11.37 -6.56
C LEU A 41 0.90 -11.95 -7.20
N LYS A 42 -0.17 -11.15 -7.30
CA LYS A 42 -1.43 -11.61 -7.90
C LYS A 42 -1.23 -11.96 -9.38
N LYS A 43 -0.44 -11.16 -10.10
CA LYS A 43 -0.14 -11.38 -11.52
C LYS A 43 0.73 -12.62 -11.73
N GLU A 44 1.84 -12.72 -11.01
CA GLU A 44 2.89 -13.72 -11.25
C GLU A 44 2.59 -15.09 -10.64
N TYR A 45 1.86 -15.15 -9.53
CA TYR A 45 1.67 -16.39 -8.78
C TYR A 45 0.21 -16.84 -8.69
N PHE A 46 -0.73 -15.91 -8.57
CA PHE A 46 -2.14 -16.27 -8.42
C PHE A 46 -2.86 -16.47 -9.76
N LYS A 47 -2.72 -15.55 -10.71
CA LYS A 47 -3.44 -15.60 -12.00
C LYS A 47 -2.88 -16.63 -12.98
N ILE A 48 -1.65 -17.12 -12.78
CA ILE A 48 -1.02 -18.10 -13.68
C ILE A 48 -1.56 -19.53 -13.49
N LYS A 49 -2.23 -19.80 -12.37
CA LYS A 49 -2.83 -21.10 -12.07
C LYS A 49 -4.35 -21.00 -12.12
N THR A 50 -5.00 -22.06 -12.57
CA THR A 50 -6.45 -22.08 -12.77
C THR A 50 -7.14 -22.53 -11.50
N THR A 51 -6.73 -23.66 -10.94
CA THR A 51 -7.39 -24.26 -9.79
C THR A 51 -6.95 -23.63 -8.46
N LEU A 52 -7.81 -23.70 -7.44
CA LEU A 52 -7.48 -23.22 -6.10
C LEU A 52 -6.29 -23.97 -5.50
N GLU A 53 -6.24 -25.28 -5.70
CA GLU A 53 -5.20 -26.14 -5.15
C GLU A 53 -3.82 -25.81 -5.73
N GLU A 54 -3.74 -25.60 -7.05
CA GLU A 54 -2.50 -25.14 -7.70
C GLU A 54 -2.08 -23.75 -7.24
N LYS A 55 -3.03 -22.83 -7.05
CA LYS A 55 -2.76 -21.49 -6.49
C LYS A 55 -2.17 -21.58 -5.09
N LEU A 56 -2.69 -22.47 -4.24
CA LEU A 56 -2.19 -22.67 -2.87
C LEU A 56 -0.78 -23.29 -2.85
N ARG A 57 -0.48 -24.19 -3.79
CA ARG A 57 0.86 -24.78 -3.95
C ARG A 57 1.88 -23.80 -4.52
N ASN A 58 1.46 -22.80 -5.29
CA ASN A 58 2.34 -21.84 -5.96
C ASN A 58 2.80 -20.70 -5.03
N VAL A 59 3.51 -21.05 -3.96
CA VAL A 59 4.02 -20.11 -2.95
C VAL A 59 5.19 -19.29 -3.53
N PRO A 60 5.14 -17.95 -3.48
CA PRO A 60 6.26 -17.11 -3.92
C PRO A 60 7.54 -17.34 -3.10
N PRO A 61 8.74 -17.30 -3.73
CA PRO A 61 10.01 -17.35 -3.02
C PRO A 61 10.09 -16.27 -1.93
N GLY A 62 10.52 -16.65 -0.72
CA GLY A 62 10.63 -15.74 0.43
C GLY A 62 9.31 -15.43 1.15
N MET A 63 8.18 -16.02 0.75
CA MET A 63 6.90 -15.90 1.45
C MET A 63 6.60 -17.18 2.25
N LEU A 64 6.16 -17.01 3.50
CA LEU A 64 5.71 -18.13 4.33
C LEU A 64 4.38 -18.67 3.82
N ARG A 65 4.24 -20.01 3.76
CA ARG A 65 3.05 -20.69 3.22
C ARG A 65 1.74 -20.21 3.85
N TYR A 66 1.67 -20.12 5.18
CA TYR A 66 0.44 -19.66 5.84
C TYR A 66 0.04 -18.23 5.45
N LYS A 67 1.02 -17.32 5.26
CA LYS A 67 0.76 -15.95 4.79
C LYS A 67 0.27 -15.95 3.35
N TRP A 68 0.81 -16.83 2.51
CA TRP A 68 0.33 -16.99 1.14
C TRP A 68 -1.12 -17.51 1.12
N GLU A 69 -1.44 -18.51 1.92
CA GLU A 69 -2.81 -19.02 2.04
C GLU A 69 -3.80 -17.93 2.46
N ASP A 70 -3.45 -17.07 3.42
CA ASP A 70 -4.27 -15.91 3.80
C ASP A 70 -4.55 -14.96 2.62
N VAL A 71 -3.53 -14.70 1.81
CA VAL A 71 -3.65 -13.84 0.63
C VAL A 71 -4.50 -14.50 -0.45
N VAL A 72 -4.34 -15.80 -0.68
CA VAL A 72 -5.16 -16.58 -1.61
C VAL A 72 -6.61 -16.62 -1.16
N ARG A 73 -6.87 -16.84 0.14
CA ARG A 73 -8.22 -16.75 0.74
C ARG A 73 -8.84 -15.38 0.53
N LEU A 74 -8.08 -14.31 0.78
CA LEU A 74 -8.53 -12.94 0.57
C LEU A 74 -8.94 -12.68 -0.90
N TRP A 75 -8.14 -13.15 -1.86
CA TRP A 75 -8.44 -12.92 -3.29
C TRP A 75 -9.59 -13.77 -3.83
N ASN A 76 -9.85 -14.95 -3.26
CA ASN A 76 -11.01 -15.77 -3.62
C ASN A 76 -12.27 -15.41 -2.80
N SER A 77 -12.14 -14.57 -1.77
CA SER A 77 -13.31 -14.10 -1.01
C SER A 77 -14.23 -13.24 -1.87
N LYS A 78 -15.52 -13.20 -1.53
CA LYS A 78 -16.50 -12.36 -2.23
C LYS A 78 -16.09 -10.89 -2.30
N LYS A 79 -15.55 -10.37 -1.19
CA LYS A 79 -15.01 -9.01 -1.11
C LYS A 79 -13.83 -8.79 -2.07
N GLY A 80 -12.96 -9.80 -2.22
CA GLY A 80 -11.83 -9.76 -3.15
C GLY A 80 -12.28 -9.72 -4.61
N GLU A 81 -13.26 -10.54 -4.95
CA GLU A 81 -13.88 -10.60 -6.28
C GLU A 81 -14.60 -9.29 -6.63
N ASP A 82 -15.46 -8.80 -5.73
CA ASP A 82 -16.21 -7.56 -5.94
C ASP A 82 -15.26 -6.36 -6.07
N GLY A 83 -14.20 -6.32 -5.26
CA GLY A 83 -13.16 -5.30 -5.37
C GLY A 83 -12.43 -5.31 -6.71
N GLU A 84 -12.17 -6.50 -7.27
CA GLU A 84 -11.55 -6.63 -8.60
C GLU A 84 -12.51 -6.19 -9.72
N ARG A 85 -13.80 -6.56 -9.62
CA ARG A 85 -14.83 -6.14 -10.56
C ARG A 85 -14.98 -4.61 -10.59
N VAL A 86 -15.07 -3.99 -9.41
CA VAL A 86 -15.16 -2.53 -9.28
C VAL A 86 -13.90 -1.85 -9.80
N GLY A 87 -12.71 -2.36 -9.45
CA GLY A 87 -11.44 -1.81 -9.93
C GLY A 87 -11.30 -1.86 -11.45
N THR A 88 -11.72 -2.97 -12.06
CA THR A 88 -11.70 -3.16 -13.51
C THR A 88 -12.68 -2.21 -14.21
N SER A 89 -13.92 -2.12 -13.72
CA SER A 89 -14.93 -1.21 -14.27
C SER A 89 -14.52 0.27 -14.12
N SER A 90 -13.94 0.65 -12.98
CA SER A 90 -13.43 1.99 -12.75
C SER A 90 -12.29 2.33 -13.72
N ARG A 91 -11.34 1.41 -13.91
CA ARG A 91 -10.23 1.60 -14.85
C ARG A 91 -10.70 1.72 -16.30
N GLN A 92 -11.70 0.93 -16.71
CA GLN A 92 -12.31 1.04 -18.05
C GLN A 92 -12.99 2.39 -18.29
N LYS A 93 -13.59 2.98 -17.24
CA LYS A 93 -14.25 4.30 -17.31
C LYS A 93 -13.29 5.48 -17.14
N GLN A 94 -12.02 5.24 -16.86
CA GLN A 94 -11.04 6.30 -16.66
C GLN A 94 -10.64 6.93 -18.00
N LYS A 95 -11.14 8.15 -18.29
CA LYS A 95 -10.92 8.87 -19.56
C LYS A 95 -9.63 9.69 -19.61
N PHE A 96 -9.19 10.22 -18.47
CA PHE A 96 -7.99 11.04 -18.37
C PHE A 96 -7.02 10.44 -17.37
N THR A 97 -5.77 10.27 -17.80
CA THR A 97 -4.68 9.86 -16.90
C THR A 97 -3.99 11.13 -16.42
N HIS A 98 -4.54 11.75 -15.37
CA HIS A 98 -3.87 12.94 -14.81
C HIS A 98 -2.60 12.49 -14.09
N THR A 99 -1.45 12.76 -14.70
CA THR A 99 -0.14 12.60 -14.06
C THR A 99 0.25 13.96 -13.52
N ALA A 100 -0.37 14.38 -12.40
CA ALA A 100 0.30 15.40 -11.60
C ALA A 100 1.58 14.70 -11.09
N GLY A 101 2.74 15.16 -11.54
CA GLY A 101 4.03 14.52 -11.27
C GLY A 101 4.23 14.19 -9.79
N SER A 102 5.15 13.27 -9.50
CA SER A 102 5.48 12.95 -8.11
C SER A 102 6.04 14.20 -7.42
N LYS A 103 5.41 14.64 -6.32
CA LYS A 103 5.96 15.68 -5.46
C LYS A 103 7.24 15.15 -4.81
N SER A 104 8.32 15.94 -4.85
CA SER A 104 9.59 15.57 -4.21
C SER A 104 9.43 15.51 -2.68
N PHE A 105 10.35 14.82 -2.03
CA PHE A 105 10.37 14.68 -0.58
C PHE A 105 10.39 16.06 0.13
N VAL A 106 11.31 16.93 -0.29
CA VAL A 106 11.48 18.29 0.23
C VAL A 106 10.19 19.10 0.14
N PHE A 107 9.52 19.06 -1.02
CA PHE A 107 8.28 19.81 -1.25
C PHE A 107 7.13 19.37 -0.32
N VAL A 108 7.06 18.07 0.01
CA VAL A 108 6.05 17.57 0.96
C VAL A 108 6.37 18.00 2.39
N ALA A 109 7.65 17.96 2.78
CA ALA A 109 8.08 18.39 4.11
C ALA A 109 7.85 19.89 4.34
N GLU A 110 8.20 20.73 3.37
CA GLU A 110 7.93 22.18 3.42
C GLU A 110 6.43 22.48 3.55
N ALA A 111 5.58 21.79 2.78
CA ALA A 111 4.14 21.97 2.85
C ALA A 111 3.55 21.52 4.21
N GLU A 112 4.09 20.46 4.82
CA GLU A 112 3.67 20.01 6.15
C GLU A 112 4.14 20.98 7.24
N LEU A 113 5.37 21.50 7.17
CA LEU A 113 5.87 22.55 8.07
C LEU A 113 5.03 23.82 7.97
N ALA A 114 4.75 24.30 6.76
CA ALA A 114 3.91 25.47 6.54
C ALA A 114 2.50 25.31 7.16
N ALA A 115 1.92 24.11 7.07
CA ALA A 115 0.61 23.82 7.67
C ALA A 115 0.64 23.83 9.21
N ILE A 116 1.73 23.38 9.84
CA ILE A 116 1.91 23.42 11.31
C ILE A 116 2.01 24.87 11.79
N HIS A 117 2.80 25.70 11.10
CA HIS A 117 2.96 27.11 11.44
C HIS A 117 1.64 27.89 11.31
N ALA A 118 0.88 27.65 10.23
CA ALA A 118 -0.42 28.30 10.03
C ALA A 118 -1.47 27.93 11.11
N PHE A 119 -1.40 26.74 11.70
CA PHE A 119 -2.30 26.34 12.80
C PHE A 119 -1.92 26.98 14.14
N GLY A 120 -0.63 27.17 14.41
CA GLY A 120 -0.12 27.76 15.64
C GLY A 120 -0.49 29.24 15.83
N GLU A 121 -0.62 30.00 14.73
CA GLU A 121 -1.00 31.43 14.77
C GLU A 121 -2.49 31.64 15.09
N SER A 122 -3.34 30.63 14.92
CA SER A 122 -4.79 30.73 15.17
C SER A 122 -5.22 30.49 16.62
N GLY A 123 -4.30 30.10 17.51
CA GLY A 123 -4.60 29.75 18.91
C GLY A 123 -4.22 30.83 19.94
N SER A 124 -3.82 32.02 19.49
CA SER A 124 -3.39 33.12 20.35
C SER A 124 -4.22 34.38 20.04
N SER A 125 -5.47 34.39 20.48
CA SER A 125 -6.28 35.60 20.67
C SER A 125 -7.21 35.42 21.85
#